data_AF-A0A3D4T676-F1
#
_entry.id   AF-A0A3D4T676-F1
#
_cell.length_a   1.000
_cell.length_b   1.000
_cell.length_c   1.000
_cell.angle_alpha   90.00
_cell.angle_beta   90.00
_cell.angle_gamma   90.00
#
_symmetry.space_group_name_H-M   'P 1'
#
loop_
_entity.id
_entity.type
_entity.pdbx_description
1 polymer ?
#
loop_
_entity_poly.entity_id
_entity_poly.type
_entity_poly.pdbx_seq_one_letter_code
_entity_poly.pdbx_strand_id
1 'polypeptide(L)'
;MYDDIIPYINNKGEIAVLKAQSKNIKKDIPVFIIFLAFSFGLLYICTASSPRYAINPWNDANAFFTMGRAMANGATLYKDIFEQKGPLLYLIHAAASLISDTSFFGVYVMQSVSLSVTAFAAYKISALYLNTGWSVFSSVLTCFITVNSGCYYYGDTAEEFCLPLLMASLYFFCAYFKNTQQNSIGKPAFFVVGFFAGCVAMIKFTLIGFWFAWAAYISLYTWIAKKDFKKAAI
;
A
#
# COMPACT_ATOMS: atom_id res chain seq x y z
N MET A 1 15.77 -20.75 19.93
CA MET A 1 15.61 -21.98 20.71
C MET A 1 14.18 -22.47 20.48
N TYR A 2 14.08 -23.61 19.79
CA TYR A 2 12.97 -24.51 19.40
C TYR A 2 11.48 -24.08 19.34
N ASP A 3 10.83 -24.70 18.36
CA ASP A 3 9.57 -24.42 17.65
C ASP A 3 8.28 -24.38 18.47
N ASP A 4 7.24 -23.77 17.90
CA ASP A 4 5.86 -24.21 18.16
C ASP A 4 5.08 -24.26 16.84
N ILE A 5 5.28 -25.33 16.07
CA ILE A 5 4.26 -25.83 15.15
C ILE A 5 3.48 -26.89 15.93
N ILE A 6 2.16 -26.73 16.07
CA ILE A 6 1.31 -27.82 16.57
C ILE A 6 0.46 -28.29 15.40
N PRO A 7 0.90 -29.32 14.66
CA PRO A 7 -0.02 -30.09 13.83
C PRO A 7 -0.90 -30.92 14.77
N TYR A 8 -2.22 -30.87 14.61
CA TYR A 8 -3.11 -31.83 15.27
C TYR A 8 -4.14 -32.35 14.27
N ILE A 9 -4.45 -33.63 14.39
CA ILE A 9 -5.52 -34.29 13.65
C ILE A 9 -6.73 -34.26 14.57
N ASN A 10 -7.85 -33.66 14.17
CA ASN A 10 -9.05 -33.63 15.02
C ASN A 10 -9.68 -35.05 15.09
N ASN A 11 -10.62 -35.31 16.02
CA ASN A 11 -11.30 -36.62 16.20
C ASN A 11 -12.05 -37.14 14.93
N LYS A 12 -12.02 -36.41 13.81
CA LYS A 12 -12.56 -36.80 12.50
C LYS A 12 -11.49 -37.11 11.43
N GLY A 13 -10.19 -37.00 11.74
CA GLY A 13 -9.12 -37.34 10.78
C GLY A 13 -8.60 -36.19 9.90
N GLU A 14 -8.89 -34.93 10.24
CA GLU A 14 -8.44 -33.75 9.48
C GLU A 14 -7.21 -33.08 10.11
N ILE A 15 -6.21 -32.71 9.30
CA ILE A 15 -5.05 -31.91 9.72
C ILE A 15 -5.49 -30.46 9.92
N ALA A 16 -5.46 -29.98 11.16
CA ALA A 16 -5.69 -28.59 11.51
C ALA A 16 -4.38 -27.93 11.99
N VAL A 17 -4.12 -26.70 11.52
CA VAL A 17 -2.93 -25.92 11.84
C VAL A 17 -3.37 -24.52 12.28
N LEU A 18 -3.11 -24.14 13.54
CA LEU A 18 -3.32 -22.76 14.01
C LEU A 18 -2.23 -22.30 14.97
N LYS A 19 -1.96 -20.98 14.87
CA LYS A 19 -1.17 -20.08 15.75
C LYS A 19 0.33 -19.90 15.46
N ALA A 20 0.61 -19.17 14.38
CA ALA A 20 1.85 -18.37 14.24
C ALA A 20 1.58 -16.86 13.95
N GLN A 21 0.42 -16.50 13.41
CA GLN A 21 0.13 -15.11 13.00
C GLN A 21 -0.06 -14.12 14.17
N SER A 22 -0.65 -14.55 15.29
CA SER A 22 -1.01 -13.65 16.41
C SER A 22 0.21 -13.04 17.14
N LYS A 23 1.36 -13.72 17.16
CA LYS A 23 2.57 -13.27 17.87
C LYS A 23 3.33 -12.17 17.10
N ASN A 24 3.16 -12.10 15.77
CA ASN A 24 3.81 -11.09 14.92
C ASN A 24 3.08 -9.75 14.94
N ILE A 25 1.74 -9.74 15.03
CA ILE A 25 0.95 -8.49 15.02
C ILE A 25 1.36 -7.55 16.17
N LYS A 26 1.59 -8.09 17.38
CA LYS A 26 2.01 -7.28 18.54
C LYS A 26 3.41 -6.65 18.35
N LYS A 27 4.28 -7.28 17.58
CA LYS A 27 5.62 -6.75 17.25
C LYS A 27 5.60 -5.77 16.09
N ASP A 28 4.62 -5.90 15.20
CA ASP A 28 4.44 -5.04 14.04
C ASP A 28 3.89 -3.65 14.42
N ILE A 29 3.07 -3.55 15.47
CA ILE A 29 2.49 -2.28 15.96
C ILE A 29 3.56 -1.22 16.29
N PRO A 30 4.56 -1.47 17.16
CA PRO A 30 5.57 -0.45 17.47
C PRO A 30 6.39 -0.04 16.24
N VAL A 31 6.67 -0.98 15.34
CA VAL A 31 7.35 -0.70 14.08
C VAL A 31 6.52 0.22 13.20
N PHE A 32 5.21 -0.02 13.08
CA PHE A 32 4.31 0.84 12.34
C PHE A 32 4.21 2.25 12.94
N ILE A 33 4.13 2.37 14.27
CA ILE A 33 4.12 3.68 14.95
C ILE A 33 5.41 4.46 14.68
N ILE A 34 6.56 3.79 14.69
CA ILE A 34 7.86 4.39 14.34
C ILE A 34 7.83 4.90 12.90
N PHE A 35 7.34 4.09 11.95
CA PHE A 35 7.23 4.53 10.55
C PHE A 35 6.24 5.67 10.37
N LEU A 36 5.12 5.67 11.10
CA LEU A 36 4.17 6.77 11.09
C LEU A 36 4.86 8.07 11.52
N ALA A 37 5.50 8.08 12.70
CA ALA A 37 6.23 9.24 13.20
C ALA A 37 7.35 9.68 12.24
N PHE A 38 8.09 8.72 11.67
CA PHE A 38 9.15 8.98 10.69
C PHE A 38 8.59 9.61 9.41
N SER A 39 7.47 9.10 8.87
CA SER A 39 6.83 9.65 7.67
C SER A 39 6.33 11.07 7.88
N PHE A 40 5.72 11.37 9.04
CA PHE A 40 5.35 12.75 9.40
C PHE A 40 6.58 13.66 9.43
N GLY A 41 7.66 13.25 10.10
CA GLY A 41 8.90 14.04 10.20
C GLY A 41 9.58 14.26 8.85
N LEU A 42 9.65 13.21 8.01
CA LEU A 42 10.26 13.29 6.69
C LEU A 42 9.46 14.20 5.75
N LEU A 43 8.14 14.00 5.67
CA LEU A 43 7.28 14.80 4.80
C LEU A 43 7.11 16.24 5.28
N TYR A 44 7.27 16.52 6.58
CA TYR A 44 7.30 17.90 7.07
C TYR A 44 8.36 18.77 6.34
N ILE A 45 9.40 18.13 5.82
CA ILE A 45 10.46 18.78 5.03
C ILE A 45 10.23 18.56 3.53
N CYS A 46 9.80 17.35 3.14
CA CYS A 46 9.82 16.92 1.73
C CYS A 46 8.54 17.21 0.93
N THR A 47 7.44 17.69 1.52
CA THR A 47 6.25 18.10 0.75
C THR A 47 5.80 19.52 1.04
N ALA A 48 5.39 20.22 -0.02
CA ALA A 48 4.80 21.55 0.05
C ALA A 48 3.37 21.56 0.65
N SER A 49 2.76 20.39 0.84
CA SER A 49 1.49 20.25 1.57
C SER A 49 1.66 20.33 3.10
N SER A 50 2.90 20.22 3.60
CA SER A 50 3.16 20.25 5.04
C SER A 50 3.00 21.66 5.64
N PRO A 51 2.70 21.79 6.95
CA PRO A 51 2.56 23.09 7.61
C PRO A 51 3.80 23.99 7.56
N ARG A 52 4.96 23.45 7.15
CA ARG A 52 6.18 24.22 6.92
C ARG A 52 6.03 25.23 5.78
N TYR A 53 5.19 24.92 4.79
CA TYR A 53 5.00 25.73 3.60
C TYR A 53 3.62 26.40 3.66
N ALA A 54 3.58 27.68 3.29
CA ALA A 54 2.33 28.45 3.33
C ALA A 54 1.33 27.99 2.25
N ILE A 55 1.85 27.53 1.10
CA ILE A 55 1.07 27.09 -0.05
C ILE A 55 1.74 25.89 -0.71
N ASN A 56 0.93 25.05 -1.38
CA ASN A 56 1.42 24.09 -2.36
C ASN A 56 1.28 24.72 -3.76
N PRO A 57 2.37 25.00 -4.49
CA PRO A 57 2.30 25.65 -5.80
C PRO A 57 1.97 24.67 -6.94
N TRP A 58 1.82 23.38 -6.67
CA TRP A 58 1.59 22.37 -7.71
C TRP A 58 0.15 22.38 -8.22
N ASN A 59 -0.02 22.36 -9.54
CA ASN A 59 -1.34 22.42 -10.18
C ASN A 59 -2.22 21.22 -9.81
N ASP A 60 -1.69 20.00 -9.92
CA ASP A 60 -2.42 18.78 -9.56
C ASP A 60 -2.89 18.77 -8.10
N ALA A 61 -2.04 19.15 -7.13
CA ALA A 61 -2.41 19.19 -5.72
C ALA A 61 -3.59 20.15 -5.47
N ASN A 62 -3.55 21.34 -6.09
CA ASN A 62 -4.65 22.29 -6.03
C ASN A 62 -5.91 21.77 -6.72
N ALA A 63 -5.77 21.09 -7.87
CA ALA A 63 -6.90 20.50 -8.58
C ALA A 63 -7.55 19.37 -7.75
N PHE A 64 -6.75 18.43 -7.25
CA PHE A 64 -7.24 17.30 -6.45
C PHE A 64 -7.92 17.76 -5.18
N PHE A 65 -7.33 18.72 -4.48
CA PHE A 65 -7.90 19.24 -3.25
C PHE A 65 -9.17 20.06 -3.50
N THR A 66 -9.25 20.80 -4.61
CA THR A 66 -10.48 21.48 -5.03
C THR A 66 -11.60 20.49 -5.34
N MET A 67 -11.29 19.41 -6.06
CA MET A 67 -12.25 18.33 -6.32
C MET A 67 -12.74 17.67 -5.03
N GLY A 68 -11.82 17.40 -4.09
CA GLY A 68 -12.13 16.86 -2.77
C GLY A 68 -13.06 17.78 -1.97
N ARG A 69 -12.76 19.07 -1.89
CA ARG A 69 -13.63 20.07 -1.24
C ARG A 69 -15.01 20.16 -1.87
N ALA A 70 -15.08 20.18 -3.21
CA ALA A 70 -16.36 20.22 -3.91
C ALA A 70 -17.21 18.99 -3.55
N MET A 71 -16.60 17.79 -3.56
CA MET A 71 -17.26 16.55 -3.15
C MET A 71 -17.73 16.60 -1.69
N ALA A 72 -16.88 17.09 -0.77
CA ALA A 72 -17.23 17.22 0.65
C ALA A 72 -18.42 18.18 0.87
N ASN A 73 -18.60 19.16 -0.01
CA ASN A 73 -19.72 20.11 -0.01
C ASN A 73 -20.94 19.64 -0.84
N GLY A 74 -20.98 18.36 -1.24
CA GLY A 74 -22.13 17.73 -1.90
C GLY A 74 -22.12 17.78 -3.43
N ALA A 75 -21.04 18.24 -4.05
CA ALA A 75 -20.92 18.18 -5.51
C ALA A 75 -20.73 16.74 -6.00
N THR A 76 -21.41 16.39 -7.08
CA THR A 76 -21.25 15.10 -7.75
C THR A 76 -20.12 15.19 -8.78
N LEU A 77 -19.08 14.37 -8.61
CA LEU A 77 -17.95 14.32 -9.55
C LEU A 77 -18.38 13.99 -10.98
N TYR A 78 -17.69 14.57 -11.95
CA TYR A 78 -17.89 14.40 -13.39
C TYR A 78 -19.26 14.86 -13.92
N LYS A 79 -20.12 15.39 -13.03
CA LYS A 79 -21.38 16.03 -13.37
C LYS A 79 -21.29 17.53 -13.07
N ASP A 80 -20.93 17.88 -11.84
CA ASP A 80 -20.91 19.26 -11.37
C ASP A 80 -19.50 19.87 -11.48
N ILE A 81 -18.47 19.06 -11.35
CA ILE A 81 -17.05 19.43 -11.50
C ILE A 81 -16.27 18.30 -12.18
N PHE A 82 -15.31 18.64 -13.02
CA PHE A 82 -14.57 17.68 -13.84
C PHE A 82 -13.05 17.82 -13.66
N GLU A 83 -12.37 16.68 -13.57
CA GLU A 83 -10.91 16.55 -13.63
C GLU A 83 -10.57 15.11 -14.11
N GLN A 84 -9.40 14.91 -14.71
CA GLN A 84 -9.02 13.73 -15.50
C GLN A 84 -8.55 12.50 -14.69
N LYS A 85 -8.43 12.57 -13.36
CA LYS A 85 -8.03 11.41 -12.52
C LYS A 85 -9.25 10.63 -12.05
N GLY A 86 -9.00 9.48 -11.44
CA GLY A 86 -10.07 8.61 -10.96
C GLY A 86 -10.71 9.08 -9.65
N PRO A 87 -11.94 8.63 -9.35
CA PRO A 87 -12.77 9.14 -8.26
C PRO A 87 -12.22 8.84 -6.86
N LEU A 88 -11.48 7.73 -6.68
CA LEU A 88 -10.95 7.36 -5.37
C LEU A 88 -9.91 8.37 -4.89
N LEU A 89 -9.14 8.96 -5.81
CA LEU A 89 -8.21 10.03 -5.48
C LEU A 89 -8.94 11.21 -4.84
N TYR A 90 -10.05 11.64 -5.44
CA TYR A 90 -10.83 12.76 -4.92
C TYR A 90 -11.56 12.42 -3.62
N LEU A 91 -11.93 11.17 -3.39
CA LEU A 91 -12.46 10.73 -2.09
C LEU A 91 -11.42 10.85 -0.97
N ILE A 92 -10.15 10.52 -1.25
CA ILE A 92 -9.04 10.75 -0.30
C ILE A 92 -8.91 12.25 0.00
N HIS A 93 -9.03 13.11 -1.02
CA HIS A 93 -8.96 14.55 -0.85
C HIS A 93 -10.19 15.16 -0.16
N ALA A 94 -11.37 14.58 -0.35
CA ALA A 94 -12.57 14.95 0.40
C ALA A 94 -12.40 14.62 1.89
N ALA A 95 -11.83 13.45 2.21
CA ALA A 95 -11.47 13.13 3.59
C ALA A 95 -10.39 14.10 4.14
N ALA A 96 -9.44 14.52 3.31
CA ALA A 96 -8.46 15.54 3.69
C ALA A 96 -9.12 16.90 3.97
N SER A 97 -10.09 17.34 3.17
CA SER A 97 -10.78 18.62 3.38
C SER A 97 -11.63 18.65 4.65
N LEU A 98 -12.10 17.49 5.13
CA LEU A 98 -12.76 17.39 6.44
C LEU A 98 -11.81 17.65 7.62
N ILE A 99 -10.50 17.42 7.45
CA ILE A 99 -9.48 17.71 8.47
C ILE A 99 -9.11 19.19 8.44
N SER A 100 -8.88 19.74 7.26
CA SER A 100 -8.64 21.17 7.06
C SER A 100 -9.15 21.54 5.69
N ASP A 101 -10.11 22.46 5.62
CA ASP A 101 -10.69 22.93 4.37
C ASP A 101 -9.85 24.07 3.74
N THR A 102 -9.20 24.88 4.58
CA THR A 102 -8.49 26.09 4.19
C THR A 102 -6.99 25.90 3.95
N SER A 103 -6.43 24.73 4.29
CA SER A 103 -5.01 24.44 4.15
C SER A 103 -4.76 23.01 3.68
N PHE A 104 -3.55 22.73 3.20
CA PHE A 104 -3.12 21.38 2.81
C PHE A 104 -2.79 20.46 4.00
N PHE A 105 -3.06 20.87 5.24
CA PHE A 105 -2.74 20.04 6.41
C PHE A 105 -3.40 18.66 6.36
N GLY A 106 -4.67 18.59 5.92
CA GLY A 106 -5.34 17.30 5.74
C GLY A 106 -4.65 16.41 4.70
N VAL A 107 -4.18 17.01 3.60
CA VAL A 107 -3.44 16.31 2.55
C VAL A 107 -2.11 15.78 3.09
N TYR A 108 -1.38 16.60 3.85
CA TYR A 108 -0.15 16.19 4.52
C TYR A 108 -0.35 15.00 5.47
N VAL A 109 -1.47 14.96 6.21
CA VAL A 109 -1.84 13.80 7.03
C VAL A 109 -2.04 12.56 6.15
N MET A 110 -2.78 12.67 5.05
CA MET A 110 -3.01 11.55 4.13
C MET A 110 -1.72 11.03 3.49
N GLN A 111 -0.83 11.92 3.05
CA GLN A 111 0.49 11.55 2.50
C GLN A 111 1.35 10.85 3.56
N SER A 112 1.36 11.34 4.80
CA SER A 112 2.12 10.75 5.90
C SER A 112 1.64 9.34 6.23
N VAL A 113 0.32 9.13 6.24
CA VAL A 113 -0.26 7.79 6.37
C VAL A 113 0.13 6.92 5.18
N SER A 114 0.02 7.41 3.95
CA SER A 114 0.39 6.66 2.74
C SER A 114 1.85 6.19 2.75
N LEU A 115 2.78 7.09 3.10
CA LEU A 115 4.20 6.78 3.20
C LEU A 115 4.49 5.81 4.36
N SER A 116 3.75 5.90 5.46
CA SER A 116 3.92 4.97 6.59
C SER A 116 3.51 3.54 6.24
N VAL A 117 2.42 3.37 5.48
CA VAL A 117 1.97 2.07 4.98
C VAL A 117 2.96 1.52 3.96
N THR A 118 3.49 2.39 3.09
CA THR A 118 4.57 2.05 2.15
C THR A 118 5.81 1.54 2.88
N ALA A 119 6.28 2.28 3.90
CA ALA A 119 7.42 1.90 4.73
C ALA A 119 7.19 0.56 5.43
N PHE A 120 5.99 0.37 5.98
CA PHE A 120 5.63 -0.87 6.64
C PHE A 120 5.58 -2.05 5.67
N ALA A 121 5.04 -1.87 4.46
CA ALA A 121 5.07 -2.90 3.43
C ALA A 121 6.52 -3.24 3.00
N ALA A 122 7.40 -2.24 2.84
CA ALA A 122 8.82 -2.44 2.59
C ALA A 122 9.50 -3.23 3.72
N TYR A 123 9.11 -2.97 4.97
CA TYR A 123 9.58 -3.71 6.15
C TYR A 123 9.13 -5.16 6.10
N LYS A 124 7.85 -5.41 5.79
CA LYS A 124 7.33 -6.78 5.68
C LYS A 124 8.00 -7.55 4.55
N ILE A 125 8.31 -6.92 3.41
CA ILE A 125 9.08 -7.53 2.32
C ILE A 125 10.48 -7.90 2.81
N SER A 126 11.18 -6.94 3.41
CA SER A 126 12.57 -7.13 3.87
C SER A 126 12.66 -8.20 4.96
N ALA A 127 11.68 -8.25 5.86
CA ALA A 127 11.60 -9.22 6.96
C ALA A 127 11.36 -10.67 6.48
N LEU A 128 11.01 -10.89 5.21
CA LEU A 128 11.00 -12.24 4.62
C LEU A 128 12.41 -12.81 4.42
N TYR A 129 13.43 -11.94 4.38
CA TYR A 129 14.80 -12.29 4.01
C TYR A 129 15.86 -11.85 5.02
N LEU A 130 15.57 -10.83 5.82
CA LEU A 130 16.52 -10.16 6.72
C LEU A 130 16.02 -10.18 8.17
N ASN A 131 16.92 -9.85 9.11
CA ASN A 131 16.53 -9.62 10.50
C ASN A 131 15.82 -8.26 10.66
N THR A 132 15.22 -8.02 11.83
CA THR A 132 14.44 -6.81 12.12
C THR A 132 15.23 -5.52 11.90
N GLY A 133 16.48 -5.44 12.34
CA GLY A 133 17.29 -4.24 12.23
C GLY A 133 17.54 -3.85 10.77
N TRP A 134 17.98 -4.81 9.96
CA TRP A 134 18.19 -4.59 8.52
C TRP A 134 16.89 -4.32 7.78
N SER A 135 15.77 -4.92 8.21
CA SER A 135 14.46 -4.67 7.61
C SER A 135 13.94 -3.27 7.89
N VAL A 136 14.19 -2.72 9.08
CA VAL A 136 13.86 -1.33 9.39
C VAL A 136 14.76 -0.39 8.58
N PHE A 137 16.07 -0.67 8.52
CA PHE A 137 17.02 0.13 7.76
C PHE A 137 16.65 0.21 6.27
N SER A 138 16.37 -0.93 5.63
CA SER A 138 15.97 -0.96 4.21
C SER A 138 14.67 -0.20 3.95
N SER A 139 13.74 -0.22 4.90
CA SER A 139 12.45 0.51 4.78
C SER A 139 12.64 2.01 4.89
N VAL A 140 13.47 2.46 5.84
CA VAL A 140 13.86 3.88 5.97
C VAL A 140 14.56 4.35 4.69
N LEU A 141 15.50 3.56 4.17
CA LEU A 141 16.17 3.84 2.91
C LEU A 141 15.18 3.93 1.73
N THR A 142 14.20 3.03 1.68
CA THR A 142 13.13 3.06 0.67
C THR A 142 12.32 4.36 0.73
N CYS A 143 11.98 4.85 1.92
CA CYS A 143 11.32 6.14 2.10
C CYS A 143 12.17 7.29 1.56
N PHE A 144 13.47 7.34 1.90
CA PHE A 144 14.36 8.39 1.39
C PHE A 144 14.45 8.39 -0.14
N ILE A 145 14.61 7.21 -0.76
CA ILE A 145 14.63 7.09 -2.22
C ILE A 145 13.31 7.56 -2.83
N THR A 146 12.20 7.18 -2.21
CA THR A 146 10.85 7.48 -2.68
C THR A 146 10.57 8.99 -2.67
N VAL A 147 10.84 9.67 -1.55
CA VAL A 147 10.58 11.13 -1.45
C VAL A 147 11.52 11.97 -2.30
N ASN A 148 12.67 11.42 -2.73
CA ASN A 148 13.57 12.07 -3.68
C ASN A 148 13.25 11.75 -5.15
N SER A 149 12.25 10.92 -5.42
CA SER A 149 11.81 10.65 -6.78
C SER A 149 11.04 11.84 -7.36
N GLY A 150 11.04 11.98 -8.69
CA GLY A 150 10.27 13.04 -9.36
C GLY A 150 8.75 12.97 -9.08
N CYS A 151 8.24 11.84 -8.61
CA CYS A 151 6.85 11.68 -8.19
C CYS A 151 6.51 12.45 -6.89
N TYR A 152 7.50 12.86 -6.10
CA TYR A 152 7.30 13.58 -4.83
C TYR A 152 7.73 15.06 -4.93
N TYR A 153 7.93 15.60 -6.14
CA TYR A 153 8.63 16.88 -6.35
C TYR A 153 8.09 18.05 -5.50
N TYR A 154 6.78 18.31 -5.49
CA TYR A 154 6.13 19.16 -4.46
C TYR A 154 5.20 18.37 -3.52
N GLY A 155 4.97 17.10 -3.85
CA GLY A 155 4.09 16.18 -3.17
C GLY A 155 2.62 16.29 -3.61
N ASP A 156 1.80 15.37 -3.09
CA ASP A 156 0.38 15.18 -3.38
C ASP A 156 0.12 14.67 -4.81
N THR A 157 1.01 13.80 -5.31
CA THR A 157 0.75 13.10 -6.57
C THR A 157 -0.12 11.86 -6.37
N ALA A 158 -0.86 11.48 -7.41
CA ALA A 158 -1.68 10.28 -7.40
C ALA A 158 -0.85 9.00 -7.11
N GLU A 159 0.39 9.00 -7.56
CA GLU A 159 1.39 7.95 -7.34
C GLU A 159 1.65 7.69 -5.85
N GLU A 160 1.68 8.73 -5.01
CA GLU A 160 1.93 8.58 -3.57
C GLU A 160 0.86 7.73 -2.90
N PHE A 161 -0.40 7.86 -3.34
CA PHE A 161 -1.54 7.09 -2.84
C PHE A 161 -1.64 5.69 -3.46
N CYS A 162 -1.02 5.47 -4.62
CA CYS A 162 -0.94 4.14 -5.24
C CYS A 162 0.19 3.28 -4.66
N LEU A 163 1.28 3.93 -4.22
CA LEU A 163 2.47 3.26 -3.73
C LEU A 163 2.25 2.27 -2.57
N PRO A 164 1.46 2.57 -1.50
CA PRO A 164 1.23 1.58 -0.44
C PRO A 164 0.50 0.33 -0.95
N LEU A 165 -0.43 0.50 -1.90
CA LEU A 165 -1.20 -0.60 -2.48
C LEU A 165 -0.31 -1.49 -3.37
N LEU A 166 0.60 -0.85 -4.13
CA LEU A 166 1.62 -1.56 -4.92
C LEU A 166 2.58 -2.32 -4.01
N MET A 167 3.12 -1.68 -2.98
CA MET A 167 4.07 -2.31 -2.06
C MET A 167 3.44 -3.44 -1.24
N ALA A 168 2.19 -3.30 -0.81
CA ALA A 168 1.47 -4.39 -0.16
C ALA A 168 1.22 -5.57 -1.13
N SER A 169 0.92 -5.29 -2.40
CA SER A 169 0.80 -6.33 -3.42
C SER A 169 2.13 -7.03 -3.73
N LEU A 170 3.23 -6.27 -3.71
CA LEU A 170 4.59 -6.81 -3.84
C LEU A 170 4.99 -7.66 -2.64
N TYR A 171 4.56 -7.30 -1.43
CA TYR A 171 4.72 -8.17 -0.25
C TYR A 171 4.06 -9.53 -0.46
N PHE A 172 2.80 -9.56 -0.92
CA PHE A 172 2.14 -10.82 -1.24
C PHE A 172 2.89 -11.55 -2.35
N PHE A 173 3.38 -10.88 -3.39
CA PHE A 173 4.21 -11.52 -4.41
C PHE A 173 5.42 -12.24 -3.80
N CYS A 174 6.24 -11.54 -3.01
CA CYS A 174 7.44 -12.11 -2.39
C CYS A 174 7.09 -13.23 -1.41
N ALA A 175 6.03 -13.08 -0.61
CA ALA A 175 5.59 -14.08 0.34
C ALA A 175 5.14 -15.38 -0.35
N TYR A 176 4.56 -15.28 -1.56
CA TYR A 176 4.12 -16.43 -2.36
C TYR A 176 5.31 -17.35 -2.68
N PHE A 177 6.40 -16.75 -3.16
CA PHE A 177 7.60 -17.47 -3.57
C PHE A 177 8.51 -17.86 -2.41
N LYS A 178 8.46 -17.13 -1.29
CA LYS A 178 9.21 -17.50 -0.08
C LYS A 178 8.66 -18.75 0.59
N ASN A 179 7.33 -18.95 0.57
CA ASN A 179 6.67 -20.08 1.22
C ASN A 179 6.69 -21.33 0.32
N THR A 180 7.89 -21.88 0.09
CA THR A 180 8.18 -22.96 -0.87
C THR A 180 7.46 -24.28 -0.58
N GLN A 181 7.03 -24.53 0.65
CA GLN A 181 6.41 -25.81 1.04
C GLN A 181 4.91 -25.88 0.74
N GLN A 182 4.21 -24.75 0.70
CA GLN A 182 2.78 -24.70 0.34
C GLN A 182 2.49 -23.90 -0.94
N ASN A 183 3.43 -23.07 -1.41
CA ASN A 183 3.35 -22.24 -2.63
C ASN A 183 1.94 -21.72 -2.91
N SER A 184 1.26 -21.27 -1.87
CA SER A 184 -0.13 -20.87 -1.87
C SER A 184 -0.26 -19.79 -0.83
N ILE A 185 -0.48 -18.57 -1.27
CA ILE A 185 -1.13 -17.60 -0.42
C ILE A 185 -2.61 -17.87 -0.57
N GLY A 186 -3.31 -18.06 0.55
CA GLY A 186 -4.72 -18.41 0.52
C GLY A 186 -5.53 -17.47 -0.38
N LYS A 187 -6.65 -17.97 -0.92
CA LYS A 187 -7.59 -17.20 -1.77
C LYS A 187 -7.88 -15.77 -1.28
N PRO A 188 -7.95 -15.47 0.05
CA PRO A 188 -8.12 -14.10 0.53
C PRO A 188 -7.05 -13.11 0.06
N ALA A 189 -5.80 -13.53 -0.11
CA ALA A 189 -4.75 -12.61 -0.55
C ALA A 189 -4.89 -12.21 -2.02
N PHE A 190 -5.33 -13.14 -2.89
CA PHE A 190 -5.64 -12.81 -4.28
C PHE A 190 -6.79 -11.80 -4.35
N PHE A 191 -7.82 -11.96 -3.50
CA PHE A 191 -8.91 -10.99 -3.41
C PHE A 191 -8.43 -9.61 -2.93
N VAL A 192 -7.57 -9.57 -1.90
CA VAL A 192 -6.97 -8.32 -1.40
C VAL A 192 -6.10 -7.64 -2.47
N VAL A 193 -5.29 -8.40 -3.21
CA VAL A 193 -4.47 -7.87 -4.31
C VAL A 193 -5.35 -7.35 -5.46
N GLY A 194 -6.43 -8.05 -5.80
CA GLY A 194 -7.40 -7.58 -6.78
C GLY A 194 -8.14 -6.31 -6.33
N PHE A 195 -8.48 -6.21 -5.04
CA PHE A 195 -9.03 -4.99 -4.45
C PHE A 195 -8.04 -3.81 -4.54
N PHE A 196 -6.76 -4.05 -4.27
CA PHE A 196 -5.71 -3.04 -4.46
C PHE A 196 -5.59 -2.60 -5.92
N ALA A 197 -5.65 -3.54 -6.87
CA ALA A 197 -5.67 -3.22 -8.31
C ALA A 197 -6.87 -2.33 -8.68
N GLY A 198 -8.06 -2.65 -8.17
CA GLY A 198 -9.28 -1.86 -8.37
C GLY A 198 -9.15 -0.44 -7.79
N CYS A 199 -8.60 -0.31 -6.58
CA CYS A 199 -8.33 0.99 -5.98
C CYS A 199 -7.36 1.82 -6.82
N VAL A 200 -6.25 1.23 -7.28
CA VAL A 200 -5.29 1.93 -8.13
C VAL A 200 -5.90 2.28 -9.49
N ALA A 201 -6.76 1.43 -10.06
CA ALA A 201 -7.51 1.74 -11.27
C ALA A 201 -8.39 3.00 -11.09
N MET A 202 -9.01 3.13 -9.91
CA MET A 202 -9.83 4.28 -9.52
C MET A 202 -9.03 5.50 -9.04
N ILE A 203 -7.69 5.43 -8.97
CA ILE A 203 -6.82 6.59 -8.72
C ILE A 203 -6.12 7.00 -10.01
N LYS A 204 -5.36 6.07 -10.60
CA LYS A 204 -4.56 6.25 -11.81
C LYS A 204 -4.44 4.92 -12.56
N PHE A 205 -5.36 4.69 -13.49
CA PHE A 205 -5.47 3.44 -14.26
C PHE A 205 -4.18 3.04 -15.00
N THR A 206 -3.32 4.00 -15.37
CA THR A 206 -2.06 3.70 -16.07
C THR A 206 -1.09 2.87 -15.22
N LEU A 207 -1.26 2.81 -13.89
CA LEU A 207 -0.40 2.04 -12.99
C LEU A 207 -0.86 0.59 -12.82
N ILE A 208 -2.01 0.18 -13.35
CA ILE A 208 -2.54 -1.18 -13.19
C ILE A 208 -1.66 -2.25 -13.85
N GLY A 209 -0.75 -1.85 -14.75
CA GLY A 209 0.19 -2.75 -15.44
C GLY A 209 0.99 -3.66 -14.50
N PHE A 210 1.31 -3.16 -13.29
CA PHE A 210 1.96 -3.98 -12.26
C PHE A 210 1.14 -5.23 -11.89
N TRP A 211 -0.19 -5.09 -11.70
CA TRP A 211 -1.06 -6.20 -11.32
C TRP A 211 -1.30 -7.19 -12.47
N PHE A 212 -1.32 -6.69 -13.72
CA PHE A 212 -1.34 -7.58 -14.89
C PHE A 212 -0.06 -8.42 -14.97
N ALA A 213 1.11 -7.80 -14.78
CA ALA A 213 2.38 -8.53 -14.76
C ALA A 213 2.44 -9.52 -13.58
N TRP A 214 1.95 -9.11 -12.41
CA TRP A 214 1.86 -9.95 -11.21
C TRP A 214 1.02 -11.21 -11.47
N ALA A 215 -0.19 -11.05 -12.03
CA ALA A 215 -1.09 -12.14 -12.34
C ALA A 215 -0.52 -13.05 -13.43
N ALA A 216 -0.04 -12.47 -14.54
CA ALA A 216 0.56 -13.20 -15.64
C ALA A 216 1.75 -14.05 -15.17
N TYR A 217 2.62 -13.50 -14.31
CA TYR A 217 3.76 -14.25 -13.77
C TYR A 217 3.32 -15.44 -12.93
N ILE A 218 2.34 -15.27 -12.02
CA ILE A 218 1.85 -16.37 -11.18
C ILE A 218 1.15 -17.45 -12.03
N SER A 219 0.34 -17.06 -13.00
CA SER A 219 -0.29 -17.99 -13.94
C SER A 219 0.74 -18.76 -14.78
N LEU A 220 1.74 -18.08 -15.34
CA LEU A 220 2.81 -18.73 -16.10
C LEU A 220 3.67 -19.65 -15.23
N TYR A 221 4.00 -19.22 -14.01
CA TYR A 221 4.76 -20.04 -13.06
C TYR A 221 3.99 -21.30 -12.65
N THR A 222 2.70 -21.18 -12.34
CA THR A 222 1.85 -22.33 -11.99
C THR A 222 1.64 -23.27 -13.19
N TRP A 223 1.54 -22.72 -14.39
CA TRP A 223 1.42 -23.49 -15.62
C TRP A 223 2.70 -24.26 -15.95
N ILE A 224 3.84 -23.57 -16.03
CA ILE A 224 5.11 -24.14 -16.51
C ILE A 224 5.81 -24.94 -15.41
N ALA A 225 6.00 -24.35 -14.24
CA ALA A 225 6.81 -24.96 -13.18
C ALA A 225 6.02 -26.00 -12.38
N LYS A 226 4.72 -25.77 -12.13
CA LYS A 226 3.89 -26.71 -11.36
C LYS A 226 3.06 -27.66 -12.22
N LYS A 227 2.90 -27.40 -13.52
CA LYS A 227 2.05 -28.19 -14.43
C LYS A 227 0.59 -28.32 -13.93
N ASP A 228 0.11 -27.34 -13.16
CA ASP A 228 -1.27 -27.31 -12.63
C ASP A 228 -2.14 -26.39 -13.50
N PHE A 229 -2.62 -26.95 -14.61
CA PHE A 229 -3.38 -26.22 -15.63
C PHE A 229 -4.70 -25.65 -15.13
N LYS A 230 -5.33 -26.30 -14.14
CA LYS A 230 -6.61 -25.83 -13.57
C LYS A 230 -6.42 -24.60 -12.70
N LYS A 231 -5.33 -24.54 -11.93
CA LYS A 231 -5.02 -23.36 -11.09
C LYS A 231 -4.38 -22.21 -11.88
N ALA A 232 -3.74 -22.49 -13.00
CA ALA A 232 -3.14 -21.45 -13.83
C ALA A 232 -4.17 -20.57 -14.57
N ALA A 233 -5.36 -21.11 -14.81
CA ALA A 233 -6.46 -20.43 -15.52
C ALA A 233 -7.39 -19.61 -14.61
N ILE A 234 -7.09 -19.54 -13.31
CA ILE A 234 -7.84 -18.81 -12.27
C ILE A 234 -6.97 -17.66 -11.78
#